data_AF-A0A968B824-F1
#
_entry.id   AF-A0A968B824-F1
#
_cell.length_a   1.000
_cell.length_b   1.000
_cell.length_c   1.000
_cell.angle_alpha   90.00
_cell.angle_beta   90.00
_cell.angle_gamma   90.00
#
_symmetry.space_group_name_H-M   'P 1'
#
loop_
_entity.id
_entity.type
_entity.pdbx_description
1 polymer ?
#
loop_
_entity_poly.entity_id
_entity_poly.type
_entity_poly.pdbx_seq_one_letter_code
_entity_poly.pdbx_strand_id
1 'polypeptide(L)' 'DRDDGAISQDNRIMGTYLHGLFDEQGACKALLEWAGLQQPEAIDYIALREREIDRLADVLDEHLDVGAVLESCRLAG' A
#
# COMPACT_ATOMS: atom_id res chain seq x y z
N ASP A 1 -29.94 1.99 -3.54
CA ASP A 1 -28.49 1.98 -3.28
C ASP A 1 -28.19 2.40 -1.87
N ARG A 2 -27.41 1.58 -1.17
CA ARG A 2 -26.76 1.96 0.07
C ARG A 2 -25.35 2.35 -0.33
N ASP A 3 -24.92 3.54 0.06
CA ASP A 3 -23.51 3.90 -0.03
C ASP A 3 -22.70 2.92 0.83
N ASP A 4 -21.53 2.50 0.36
CA ASP A 4 -20.63 1.55 1.07
C ASP A 4 -19.95 2.17 2.31
N GLY A 5 -20.43 3.33 2.76
CA GLY A 5 -19.89 4.07 3.90
C GLY A 5 -20.87 5.03 4.58
N ALA A 6 -20.42 5.64 5.67
CA ALA A 6 -21.16 6.60 6.48
C ALA A 6 -20.21 7.59 7.18
N ILE A 7 -20.68 8.81 7.43
CA ILE A 7 -19.98 9.84 8.22
C ILE A 7 -20.89 10.27 9.38
N SER A 8 -20.34 10.46 10.58
CA SER A 8 -21.07 10.98 11.74
C SER A 8 -21.51 12.43 11.53
N GLN A 9 -22.59 12.85 12.18
CA GLN A 9 -23.13 14.21 12.01
C GLN A 9 -22.15 15.32 12.41
N ASP A 10 -21.23 15.03 13.33
CA ASP A 10 -20.18 15.95 13.78
C ASP A 10 -18.92 15.90 12.89
N ASN A 11 -18.94 15.13 11.80
CA ASN A 11 -17.85 14.94 10.85
C ASN A 11 -16.54 14.42 11.49
N ARG A 12 -16.63 13.75 12.65
CA ARG A 12 -15.47 13.22 13.38
C ARG A 12 -15.18 11.76 13.11
N ILE A 13 -16.15 11.02 12.62
CA ILE A 13 -16.05 9.57 12.37
C ILE A 13 -16.54 9.30 10.95
N MET A 14 -15.75 8.54 10.20
CA MET A 14 -16.14 7.99 8.89
C MET A 14 -15.89 6.47 8.92
N GLY A 15 -16.80 5.71 8.31
CA GLY A 15 -16.62 4.29 8.03
C GLY A 15 -16.92 4.00 6.57
N THR A 16 -16.13 3.15 5.93
CA THR A 16 -16.36 2.67 4.56
C THR A 16 -15.71 1.30 4.38
N TYR A 17 -16.03 0.61 3.29
CA TYR A 17 -15.27 -0.56 2.85
C TYR A 17 -13.84 -0.14 2.43
N LEU A 18 -12.82 -0.82 2.96
CA LEU A 18 -11.45 -0.29 3.03
C LEU A 18 -10.57 -0.54 1.79
N HIS A 19 -10.86 -1.55 0.98
CA HIS A 19 -9.88 -2.07 0.02
C HIS A 19 -9.43 -1.03 -1.01
N GLY A 20 -8.12 -0.74 -1.04
CA GLY A 20 -7.50 0.19 -2.00
C GLY A 20 -7.71 1.67 -1.70
N LEU A 21 -8.43 2.02 -0.63
CA LEU A 21 -8.78 3.41 -0.32
C LEU A 21 -7.57 4.33 -0.11
N PHE A 22 -6.47 3.80 0.43
CA PHE A 22 -5.22 4.53 0.63
C PHE A 22 -4.22 4.37 -0.52
N ASP A 23 -4.46 3.44 -1.45
CA ASP A 23 -3.58 3.20 -2.59
C ASP A 23 -3.86 4.21 -3.73
N GLU A 24 -5.07 4.77 -3.77
CA GLU A 24 -5.45 5.83 -4.69
C GLU A 24 -5.07 7.20 -4.12
N GLN A 25 -4.28 7.97 -4.88
CA GLN A 25 -3.70 9.24 -4.41
C GLN A 25 -4.77 10.28 -4.04
N GLY A 26 -5.83 10.40 -4.85
CA GLY A 26 -6.92 11.34 -4.62
C GLY A 26 -7.69 11.05 -3.33
N ALA A 27 -8.04 9.79 -3.10
CA ALA A 27 -8.74 9.31 -1.93
C ALA A 27 -7.89 9.46 -0.67
N CYS A 28 -6.62 9.03 -0.71
CA CYS A 28 -5.69 9.23 0.39
C CYS A 28 -5.54 10.72 0.74
N LYS A 29 -5.38 11.58 -0.26
CA LYS A 29 -5.30 13.03 -0.08
C LYS A 29 -6.57 13.58 0.58
N ALA A 30 -7.74 13.25 0.06
CA ALA A 30 -9.02 13.70 0.61
C ALA A 30 -9.23 13.24 2.06
N LEU A 31 -8.79 12.03 2.42
CA LEU A 31 -8.86 11.51 3.78
C LEU A 31 -7.92 12.25 4.74
N LEU A 32 -6.72 12.57 4.27
CA LEU A 32 -5.76 13.35 5.05
C LEU A 32 -6.24 14.79 5.26
N GLU A 33 -6.83 15.42 4.23
CA GLU A 33 -7.47 16.73 4.35
C GLU A 33 -8.64 16.70 5.33
N TRP A 34 -9.49 15.67 5.25
CA TRP A 34 -10.57 15.44 6.21
C TRP A 34 -10.07 15.25 7.64
N ALA A 35 -8.94 14.54 7.82
CA ALA A 35 -8.28 14.37 9.12
C ALA A 35 -7.58 15.64 9.63
N GLY A 36 -7.56 16.73 8.84
CA GLY A 36 -7.05 18.03 9.23
C GLY A 36 -5.63 18.35 8.73
N LEU A 37 -5.00 17.46 7.95
CA LEU A 37 -3.68 17.73 7.36
C LEU A 37 -3.82 18.81 6.28
N GLN A 38 -3.03 19.88 6.41
CA GLN A 38 -3.01 20.95 5.41
C GLN A 38 -2.02 20.60 4.30
N GLN A 39 -2.46 20.76 3.05
CA GLN A 39 -1.65 20.50 1.86
C GLN A 39 -0.95 19.13 1.86
N PRO A 40 -1.71 18.01 1.97
CA PRO A 40 -1.12 16.68 1.91
C PRO A 40 -0.36 16.49 0.60
N GLU A 41 0.90 16.09 0.72
CA GLU A 41 1.72 15.68 -0.40
C GLU A 41 1.28 14.27 -0.83
N ALA A 42 0.95 14.12 -2.11
CA ALA A 42 0.58 12.83 -2.66
C ALA A 42 1.86 11.98 -2.82
N ILE A 43 1.89 10.83 -2.16
CA ILE A 43 2.94 9.83 -2.35
C ILE A 43 2.47 8.92 -3.47
N ASP A 44 3.30 8.75 -4.51
CA ASP A 44 3.11 7.68 -5.48
C ASP A 44 3.51 6.35 -4.84
N TYR A 45 2.55 5.76 -4.12
CA TYR A 45 2.74 4.53 -3.38
C TYR A 45 3.06 3.34 -4.30
N ILE A 46 2.51 3.33 -5.52
CA ILE A 46 2.80 2.29 -6.51
C ILE A 46 4.26 2.40 -6.93
N ALA A 47 4.73 3.59 -7.33
CA ALA A 47 6.13 3.78 -7.70
C ALA A 47 7.09 3.52 -6.53
N LEU A 48 6.69 3.83 -5.29
CA LEU A 48 7.47 3.50 -4.09
C LEU A 48 7.55 1.99 -3.87
N ARG A 49 6.43 1.27 -3.99
CA ARG A 49 6.39 -0.18 -3.85
C ARG A 49 7.29 -0.87 -4.87
N GLU A 50 7.17 -0.50 -6.14
CA GLU A 50 8.00 -1.08 -7.21
C GLU A 50 9.49 -0.87 -6.95
N ARG A 51 9.91 0.35 -6.57
CA ARG A 51 11.32 0.62 -6.21
C ARG A 51 11.83 -0.26 -5.07
N GLU A 52 11.03 -0.47 -4.03
CA GLU A 52 11.47 -1.28 -2.90
C GLU A 52 11.46 -2.78 -3.23
N ILE A 53 10.61 -3.23 -4.14
CA ILE A 53 10.64 -4.61 -4.68
C ILE A 53 11.93 -4.82 -5.49
N ASP A 54 12.26 -3.89 -6.39
CA ASP A 54 13.49 -3.95 -7.19
C ASP A 54 14.72 -3.96 -6.27
N ARG A 55 14.76 -3.06 -5.29
CA ARG A 55 15.84 -3.02 -4.29
C ARG A 55 15.96 -4.33 -3.52
N LEU A 56 14.84 -4.96 -3.15
CA LEU A 56 14.87 -6.25 -2.47
C LEU A 56 15.42 -7.34 -3.39
N ALA A 57 15.03 -7.34 -4.67
CA ALA A 57 15.57 -8.27 -5.66
C ALA A 57 17.08 -8.11 -5.81
N ASP A 58 17.59 -6.87 -5.92
CA ASP A 58 19.02 -6.58 -6.01
C ASP A 58 19.80 -7.14 -4.80
N VAL A 59 19.27 -6.96 -3.59
CA VAL A 59 19.87 -7.47 -2.35
C VAL A 59 19.90 -9.00 -2.33
N LEU A 60 18.84 -9.64 -2.83
CA LEU A 60 18.81 -11.10 -2.93
C LEU A 60 19.81 -11.60 -3.97
N ASP A 61 19.91 -10.96 -5.12
CA ASP A 61 20.88 -11.33 -6.16
C ASP A 61 22.34 -11.16 -5.70
N GLU A 62 22.62 -10.15 -4.87
CA GLU A 62 23.98 -9.91 -4.33
C GLU A 62 24.37 -10.93 -3.25
N HIS A 63 23.43 -11.34 -2.40
CA HIS A 63 23.74 -12.06 -1.16
C HIS A 63 23.19 -13.48 -1.06
N LEU A 64 22.32 -13.90 -1.98
CA LEU A 64 21.67 -15.20 -1.95
C LEU A 64 21.90 -15.97 -3.26
N ASP A 65 22.34 -17.23 -3.14
CA ASP A 65 22.29 -18.15 -4.27
C ASP A 65 20.83 -18.60 -4.48
N VAL A 66 20.10 -17.80 -5.26
CA VAL A 66 18.69 -18.05 -5.61
C VAL A 66 18.53 -19.43 -6.26
N GLY A 67 19.52 -19.88 -7.03
CA GLY A 67 19.51 -21.19 -7.67
C GLY A 67 19.53 -22.33 -6.64
N ALA A 68 20.42 -22.27 -5.66
CA ALA A 68 20.49 -23.26 -4.58
C ALA A 68 19.22 -23.30 -3.71
N VAL A 69 18.61 -22.14 -3.45
CA VAL A 69 17.34 -22.06 -2.71
C VAL A 69 16.20 -22.71 -3.49
N LEU A 70 16.06 -22.39 -4.78
CA LEU A 70 15.02 -22.98 -5.63
C LEU A 70 15.18 -24.50 -5.74
N GLU A 71 16.40 -25.00 -5.84
CA GLU A 71 16.67 -26.45 -5.86
C GLU A 71 16.30 -27.11 -4.53
N SER A 72 16.62 -26.47 -3.40
CA SER A 72 16.27 -26.97 -2.06
C SER A 72 14.75 -27.05 -1.85
N CYS A 73 13.99 -26.06 -2.32
CA CYS A 73 12.53 -26.10 -2.27
C CYS A 73 11.93 -27.21 -3.14
N ARG A 74 12.59 -27.54 -4.26
CA ARG A 74 12.15 -28.59 -5.18
C ARG A 74 12.38 -30.00 -4.63
N LEU A 75 13.43 -30.19 -3.83
CA LEU A 75 13.75 -31.45 -3.17
C LEU A 75 12.91 -31.72 -1.92
N ALA A 76 12.21 -30.71 -1.39
CA ALA A 76 11.39 -30.79 -0.18
C ALA A 76 9.89 -31.07 -0.43
N GLY A 77 9.47 -31.17 -1.70
CA GLY A 77 8.10 -31.52 -2.11
C GLY A 77 8.03 -32.90 -2.73
#